data_AF-E9JAD1-F1
#
_entry.id   AF-E9JAD1-F1
#
_cell.length_a   1.000
_cell.length_b   1.000
_cell.length_c   1.000
_cell.angle_alpha   90.00
_cell.angle_beta   90.00
_cell.angle_gamma   90.00
#
_symmetry.space_group_name_H-M   'P 1'
#
loop_
_entity.id
_entity.type
_entity.pdbx_description
1 polymer ?
#
loop_
_entity_poly.entity_id
_entity_poly.type
_entity_poly.pdbx_seq_one_letter_code
_entity_poly.pdbx_strand_id
1 'polypeptide(L)'
;MYGQLAFMGLEVDSDEERNICTLQENELQKMLKNDSESEEEENLITDGNVDAFRVKKGSMPGKCVVDMVYIFERLHEKFDEHCQGIECNFRDLIFIGSCAYGLKNKFFFKCRMCNFESYVWSESPSNESLDINTGAVAGCILTSTGYTQLEESLAAMNIPCMSKKNIRKCA
;
A
#
# COMPACT_ATOMS: atom_id res chain seq x y z
N MET A 1 48.12 12.65 4.27
CA MET A 1 47.29 13.37 5.27
C MET A 1 46.29 14.25 4.51
N TYR A 2 45.17 13.67 4.09
CA TYR A 2 44.05 14.41 3.51
C TYR A 2 42.79 14.01 4.26
N GLY A 3 42.30 14.94 5.08
CA GLY A 3 41.17 14.77 5.98
C GLY A 3 39.84 14.87 5.25
N GLN A 4 38.94 13.98 5.66
CA GLN A 4 37.49 14.10 5.75
C GLN A 4 36.80 15.17 4.88
N LEU A 5 36.19 14.71 3.78
CA LEU A 5 35.00 15.34 3.23
C LEU A 5 33.82 14.97 4.14
N ALA A 6 33.34 15.96 4.90
CA ALA A 6 32.08 15.87 5.63
C ALA A 6 30.93 15.81 4.62
N PHE A 7 30.28 14.65 4.54
CA PHE A 7 29.04 14.46 3.80
C PHE A 7 27.91 15.08 4.62
N MET A 8 27.61 16.35 4.38
CA MET A 8 26.38 16.99 4.86
C MET A 8 25.23 16.45 4.01
N GLY A 9 24.75 15.24 4.35
CA GLY A 9 23.47 14.75 3.88
C GLY A 9 22.38 15.48 4.65
N LEU A 10 21.56 16.24 3.93
CA LEU A 10 20.27 16.73 4.41
C LEU A 10 19.48 15.54 4.96
N GLU A 11 19.31 15.51 6.29
CA GLU A 11 18.48 14.54 6.98
C GLU A 11 17.02 14.87 6.71
N VAL A 12 16.41 14.14 5.78
CA VAL A 12 14.94 14.06 5.71
C VAL A 12 14.50 13.05 6.76
N ASP A 13 13.68 13.52 7.70
CA ASP A 13 13.39 12.85 8.96
C ASP A 13 12.45 11.65 8.76
N SER A 14 12.63 10.59 9.53
CA SER A 14 11.88 9.33 9.36
C SER A 14 10.46 9.37 9.82
N ASP A 15 10.20 10.34 10.68
CA ASP A 15 8.87 10.66 11.09
C ASP A 15 8.13 11.15 9.86
N GLU A 16 8.79 11.84 8.91
CA GLU A 16 8.19 12.30 7.67
C GLU A 16 7.72 11.17 6.74
N GLU A 17 8.48 10.08 6.52
CA GLU A 17 8.02 8.95 5.67
C GLU A 17 6.91 8.13 6.31
N ARG A 18 7.02 7.81 7.61
CA ARG A 18 5.95 7.15 8.34
C ARG A 18 4.73 8.05 8.42
N ASN A 19 4.93 9.36 8.55
CA ASN A 19 3.88 10.37 8.46
C ASN A 19 3.30 10.41 7.05
N ILE A 20 4.07 10.34 5.96
CA ILE A 20 3.55 10.32 4.58
C ILE A 20 2.67 9.09 4.38
N CYS A 21 3.11 7.89 4.77
CA CYS A 21 2.26 6.71 4.66
C CYS A 21 1.02 6.84 5.56
N THR A 22 1.16 7.30 6.79
CA THR A 22 0.03 7.54 7.71
C THR A 22 -0.90 8.63 7.19
N LEU A 23 -0.39 9.66 6.52
CA LEU A 23 -1.15 10.75 5.89
C LEU A 23 -1.89 10.22 4.68
N GLN A 24 -1.23 9.42 3.84
CA GLN A 24 -1.84 8.78 2.68
C GLN A 24 -2.92 7.79 3.13
N GLU A 25 -2.66 6.99 4.15
CA GLU A 25 -3.68 6.15 4.80
C GLU A 25 -4.82 6.98 5.37
N ASN A 26 -4.55 8.08 6.07
CA ASN A 26 -5.57 8.97 6.62
C ASN A 26 -6.38 9.66 5.51
N GLU A 27 -5.76 10.02 4.39
CA GLU A 27 -6.43 10.58 3.21
C GLU A 27 -7.32 9.53 2.56
N LEU A 28 -6.81 8.31 2.34
CA LEU A 28 -7.62 7.18 1.90
C LEU A 28 -8.80 6.97 2.86
N GLN A 29 -8.56 6.86 4.16
CA GLN A 29 -9.60 6.70 5.19
C GLN A 29 -10.57 7.89 5.29
N LYS A 30 -10.15 9.11 4.96
CA LYS A 30 -11.05 10.28 4.85
C LYS A 30 -11.93 10.19 3.61
N MET A 31 -11.35 9.80 2.46
CA MET A 31 -12.14 9.53 1.24
C MET A 31 -13.18 8.44 1.51
N LEU A 32 -12.82 7.40 2.27
CA LEU A 32 -13.72 6.34 2.71
C LEU A 32 -14.89 6.85 3.57
N LYS A 33 -14.64 7.75 4.52
CA LYS A 33 -15.69 8.30 5.40
C LYS A 33 -16.64 9.27 4.70
N ASN A 34 -16.14 10.11 3.80
CA ASN A 34 -16.95 11.13 3.13
C ASN A 34 -18.03 10.53 2.20
N ASP A 35 -17.80 9.35 1.63
CA ASP A 35 -18.79 8.64 0.80
C ASP A 35 -20.00 8.12 1.62
N SER A 36 -19.92 8.12 2.96
CA SER A 36 -20.98 7.64 3.85
C SER A 36 -21.90 8.73 4.43
N GLU A 37 -21.60 10.03 4.18
CA GLU A 37 -22.32 11.19 4.73
C GLU A 37 -22.84 12.16 3.64
N SER A 38 -23.56 11.69 2.61
CA SER A 38 -24.21 12.61 1.67
C SER A 38 -25.58 13.07 2.19
N GLU A 39 -25.63 14.22 2.87
CA GLU A 39 -26.82 15.08 2.90
C GLU A 39 -26.94 15.84 1.58
N GLU A 40 -28.19 15.99 1.12
CA GLU A 40 -28.61 16.49 -0.19
C GLU A 40 -28.17 17.93 -0.46
N GLU A 41 -27.43 18.18 -1.54
CA GLU A 41 -27.52 19.46 -2.26
C GLU A 41 -27.67 19.20 -3.77
N GLU A 42 -28.87 19.48 -4.26
CA GLU A 42 -29.24 19.54 -5.67
C GLU A 42 -28.36 20.57 -6.41
N ASN A 43 -27.68 20.12 -7.47
CA ASN A 43 -27.58 20.91 -8.69
C ASN A 43 -27.52 19.98 -9.91
N LEU A 44 -28.61 19.99 -10.67
CA LEU A 44 -28.82 19.20 -11.87
C LEU A 44 -28.26 19.95 -13.09
N ILE A 45 -27.22 19.41 -13.75
CA ILE A 45 -27.04 19.56 -15.20
C ILE A 45 -26.62 18.19 -15.76
N THR A 46 -27.53 17.62 -16.55
CA THR A 46 -27.38 16.32 -17.22
C THR A 46 -26.64 16.46 -18.54
N ASP A 47 -25.57 15.70 -18.73
CA ASP A 47 -25.20 15.15 -20.04
C ASP A 47 -24.87 13.67 -19.86
N GLY A 48 -25.45 12.84 -20.72
CA GLY A 48 -25.65 11.41 -20.50
C GLY A 48 -24.38 10.59 -20.32
N ASN A 49 -24.10 10.20 -19.07
CA ASN A 49 -23.56 8.90 -18.74
C ASN A 49 -23.94 8.57 -17.28
N VAL A 50 -24.88 7.65 -17.10
CA VAL A 50 -25.40 7.22 -15.80
C VAL A 50 -24.33 6.37 -15.12
N ASP A 51 -23.40 7.01 -14.41
CA ASP A 51 -22.43 6.29 -13.58
C ASP A 51 -22.06 7.14 -12.37
N ALA A 52 -23.08 7.43 -11.55
CA ALA A 52 -22.99 8.23 -10.33
C ALA A 52 -22.19 7.56 -9.18
N PHE A 53 -21.57 6.38 -9.42
CA PHE A 53 -20.82 5.61 -8.42
C PHE A 53 -19.39 5.27 -8.86
N ARG A 54 -18.72 6.14 -9.63
CA ARG A 54 -17.33 5.91 -10.06
C ARG A 54 -16.36 5.99 -8.89
N VAL A 55 -16.23 4.90 -8.14
CA VAL A 55 -15.10 4.64 -7.26
C VAL A 55 -13.83 4.77 -8.09
N LYS A 56 -12.97 5.73 -7.75
CA LYS A 56 -11.70 5.93 -8.46
C LYS A 56 -10.81 4.72 -8.19
N LYS A 57 -10.41 4.04 -9.26
CA LYS A 57 -9.44 2.95 -9.18
C LYS A 57 -8.09 3.52 -8.73
N GLY A 58 -7.53 2.95 -7.67
CA GLY A 58 -6.21 3.29 -7.17
C GLY A 58 -5.11 2.91 -8.17
N SER A 59 -3.97 3.60 -8.08
CA SER A 59 -2.76 3.27 -8.83
C SER A 59 -1.60 2.99 -7.87
N MET A 60 -0.68 2.13 -8.30
CA MET A 60 0.58 1.86 -7.59
C MET A 60 1.72 2.63 -8.25
N PRO A 61 2.70 3.14 -7.48
CA PRO A 61 3.90 3.78 -8.05
C PRO A 61 4.79 2.80 -8.83
N GLY A 62 4.65 1.49 -8.63
CA GLY A 62 5.41 0.45 -9.31
C GLY A 62 4.87 -0.95 -9.03
N LYS A 63 5.66 -1.97 -9.36
CA LYS A 63 5.40 -3.37 -8.96
C LYS A 63 5.69 -3.54 -7.47
N CYS A 64 5.08 -4.56 -6.87
CA CYS A 64 5.35 -4.96 -5.50
C CYS A 64 5.47 -6.47 -5.40
N VAL A 65 6.12 -6.93 -4.33
CA VAL A 65 6.20 -8.35 -4.00
C VAL A 65 5.02 -8.71 -3.11
N VAL A 66 4.39 -9.84 -3.39
CA VAL A 66 3.18 -10.30 -2.70
C VAL A 66 3.24 -11.81 -2.47
N ASP A 67 2.77 -12.24 -1.30
CA ASP A 67 2.35 -13.60 -1.05
C ASP A 67 0.94 -13.78 -1.62
N MET A 68 0.85 -14.38 -2.80
CA MET A 68 -0.42 -14.55 -3.51
C MET A 68 -1.38 -15.46 -2.73
N VAL A 69 -0.88 -16.47 -2.03
CA VAL A 69 -1.73 -17.40 -1.25
C VAL A 69 -2.40 -16.62 -0.13
N TYR A 70 -1.59 -15.89 0.65
CA TYR A 70 -2.10 -15.04 1.71
C TYR A 70 -3.11 -14.01 1.20
N ILE A 71 -2.81 -13.32 0.09
CA ILE A 71 -3.74 -12.31 -0.45
C ILE A 71 -5.09 -12.93 -0.80
N PHE A 72 -5.12 -14.05 -1.52
CA PHE A 72 -6.39 -14.67 -1.92
C PHE A 72 -7.20 -15.14 -0.71
N GLU A 73 -6.56 -15.78 0.26
CA GLU A 73 -7.23 -16.20 1.51
C GLU A 73 -7.84 -15.01 2.25
N ARG A 74 -7.11 -13.90 2.36
CA ARG A 74 -7.60 -12.70 3.05
C ARG A 74 -8.68 -11.96 2.28
N LEU A 75 -8.64 -12.02 0.95
CA LEU A 75 -9.72 -11.48 0.12
C LEU A 75 -11.01 -12.26 0.36
N HIS A 76 -10.95 -13.60 0.34
CA HIS A 76 -12.12 -14.44 0.63
C HIS A 76 -12.64 -14.20 2.05
N GLU A 77 -11.76 -14.25 3.06
CA GLU A 77 -12.12 -14.03 4.47
C GLU A 77 -12.84 -12.69 4.69
N LYS A 78 -12.42 -11.64 3.98
CA LYS A 78 -12.94 -10.28 4.19
C LYS A 78 -14.10 -9.90 3.27
N PHE A 79 -14.19 -10.48 2.08
CA PHE A 79 -15.07 -9.97 1.03
C PHE A 79 -16.06 -10.99 0.46
N ASP A 80 -16.06 -12.26 0.85
CA ASP A 80 -17.08 -13.18 0.32
C ASP A 80 -18.47 -12.93 0.96
N GLU A 81 -18.52 -12.59 2.25
CA GLU A 81 -19.77 -12.44 3.01
C GLU A 81 -19.90 -11.07 3.72
N HIS A 82 -19.31 -10.03 3.11
CA HIS A 82 -19.17 -8.72 3.76
C HIS A 82 -20.47 -7.90 3.89
N CYS A 83 -21.58 -8.31 3.27
CA CYS A 83 -22.88 -7.66 3.42
C CYS A 83 -24.02 -8.68 3.42
N GLN A 84 -24.83 -8.69 4.48
CA GLN A 84 -26.00 -9.56 4.56
C GLN A 84 -27.13 -9.02 3.67
N GLY A 85 -27.68 -9.87 2.79
CA GLY A 85 -28.82 -9.53 1.93
C GLY A 85 -28.46 -8.87 0.61
N ILE A 86 -27.17 -8.62 0.34
CA ILE A 86 -26.67 -8.16 -0.97
C ILE A 86 -25.68 -9.20 -1.50
N GLU A 87 -25.95 -9.72 -2.70
CA GLU A 87 -25.05 -10.66 -3.38
C GLU A 87 -23.91 -9.91 -4.08
N CYS A 88 -22.90 -9.54 -3.30
CA CYS A 88 -21.69 -8.92 -3.81
C CYS A 88 -20.76 -9.97 -4.42
N ASN A 89 -20.23 -9.70 -5.62
CA ASN A 89 -19.31 -10.62 -6.30
C ASN A 89 -17.88 -10.06 -6.32
N PHE A 90 -16.88 -10.92 -6.56
CA PHE A 90 -15.47 -10.48 -6.71
C PHE A 90 -15.29 -9.39 -7.78
N ARG A 91 -16.09 -9.42 -8.85
CA ARG A 91 -16.07 -8.36 -9.90
C ARG A 91 -16.39 -6.97 -9.34
N ASP A 92 -17.11 -6.90 -8.23
CA ASP A 92 -17.56 -5.67 -7.57
C ASP A 92 -16.54 -5.13 -6.57
N LEU A 93 -15.47 -5.89 -6.31
CA LEU A 93 -14.36 -5.46 -5.49
C LEU A 93 -13.41 -4.58 -6.30
N ILE A 94 -13.32 -3.30 -5.93
CA ILE A 94 -12.49 -2.30 -6.60
C ILE A 94 -11.29 -1.99 -5.71
N PHE A 95 -10.09 -2.08 -6.29
CA PHE A 95 -8.87 -1.56 -5.66
C PHE A 95 -8.88 -0.02 -5.69
N ILE A 96 -8.76 0.59 -4.51
CA ILE A 96 -8.85 2.05 -4.34
C ILE A 96 -7.50 2.70 -4.02
N GLY A 97 -6.51 1.92 -3.60
CA GLY A 97 -5.15 2.43 -3.38
C GLY A 97 -4.33 1.53 -2.46
N SER A 98 -3.11 1.97 -2.16
CA SER A 98 -2.21 1.24 -1.27
C SER A 98 -1.36 2.18 -0.42
N CYS A 99 -0.73 1.60 0.60
CA CYS A 99 0.43 2.20 1.25
C CYS A 99 1.60 1.22 1.31
N ALA A 100 2.81 1.72 1.04
CA ALA A 100 4.04 0.96 1.13
C ALA A 100 4.73 1.18 2.49
N TYR A 101 5.19 0.08 3.08
CA TYR A 101 5.98 0.00 4.31
C TYR A 101 7.28 -0.73 4.00
N GLY A 102 8.15 -0.05 3.26
CA GLY A 102 9.29 -0.69 2.61
C GLY A 102 8.82 -1.55 1.44
N LEU A 103 9.23 -2.81 1.38
CA LEU A 103 8.78 -3.81 0.42
C LEU A 103 7.40 -4.38 0.74
N LYS A 104 6.95 -4.27 2.00
CA LYS A 104 5.61 -4.68 2.41
C LYS A 104 4.58 -3.65 1.98
N ASN A 105 3.42 -4.08 1.50
CA ASN A 105 2.35 -3.19 1.04
C ASN A 105 1.04 -3.51 1.74
N LYS A 106 0.19 -2.48 1.89
CA LYS A 106 -1.19 -2.59 2.34
C LYS A 106 -2.09 -2.15 1.21
N PHE A 107 -3.00 -3.00 0.76
CA PHE A 107 -3.91 -2.75 -0.34
C PHE A 107 -5.32 -2.46 0.19
N PHE A 108 -5.94 -1.38 -0.27
CA PHE A 108 -7.27 -0.97 0.12
C PHE A 108 -8.27 -1.29 -1.00
N PHE A 109 -9.43 -1.82 -0.61
CA PHE A 109 -10.49 -2.20 -1.53
C PHE A 109 -11.85 -1.68 -1.06
N LYS A 110 -12.72 -1.41 -2.03
CA LYS A 110 -14.11 -1.01 -1.84
C LYS A 110 -15.01 -1.87 -2.71
N CYS A 111 -16.07 -2.43 -2.13
CA CYS A 111 -17.12 -3.09 -2.90
C CYS A 111 -18.06 -2.02 -3.48
N ARG A 112 -18.22 -1.96 -4.81
CA ARG A 112 -19.13 -0.98 -5.44
C ARG A 112 -20.62 -1.23 -5.21
N MET A 113 -21.00 -2.43 -4.76
CA MET A 113 -22.41 -2.81 -4.60
C MET A 113 -22.97 -2.38 -3.24
N CYS A 114 -22.21 -2.61 -2.17
CA CYS A 114 -22.64 -2.32 -0.80
C CYS A 114 -21.76 -1.27 -0.09
N ASN A 115 -20.76 -0.74 -0.79
CA ASN A 115 -19.77 0.22 -0.27
C ASN A 115 -18.93 -0.28 0.93
N PHE A 116 -18.90 -1.59 1.19
CA PHE A 116 -18.00 -2.15 2.20
C PHE A 116 -16.54 -1.93 1.81
N GLU A 117 -15.73 -1.54 2.79
CA GLU A 117 -14.34 -1.18 2.60
C GLU A 117 -13.46 -1.95 3.58
N SER A 118 -12.34 -2.47 3.06
CA SER A 118 -11.34 -3.08 3.91
C SER A 118 -9.97 -3.04 3.23
N TYR A 119 -8.98 -3.61 3.91
CA TYR A 119 -7.62 -3.70 3.39
C TYR A 119 -7.02 -5.10 3.57
N VAL A 120 -6.01 -5.43 2.79
CA VAL A 120 -5.25 -6.68 2.86
C VAL A 120 -3.76 -6.35 2.81
N TRP A 121 -2.94 -7.02 3.63
CA TRP A 121 -1.48 -6.89 3.57
C TRP A 121 -0.90 -7.72 2.41
N SER A 122 0.27 -7.34 1.91
CA SER A 122 0.97 -8.06 0.84
C SER A 122 1.55 -9.40 1.25
N GLU A 123 1.63 -9.66 2.55
CA GLU A 123 2.14 -10.90 3.15
C GLU A 123 1.51 -11.06 4.54
N SER A 124 1.62 -12.26 5.10
CA SER A 124 1.15 -12.53 6.44
C SER A 124 1.85 -11.64 7.49
N PRO A 125 1.13 -11.13 8.50
CA PRO A 125 1.74 -10.51 9.67
C PRO A 125 2.24 -11.55 10.68
N SER A 126 2.05 -12.85 10.43
CA SER A 126 2.52 -13.92 11.32
C SER A 126 4.04 -13.94 11.43
N ASN A 127 4.55 -14.24 12.62
CA ASN A 127 5.98 -14.36 12.90
C ASN A 127 6.58 -15.73 12.49
N GLU A 128 5.87 -16.53 11.69
CA GLU A 128 6.32 -17.87 11.27
C GLU A 128 7.49 -17.82 10.28
N SER A 129 7.60 -16.73 9.53
CA SER A 129 8.70 -16.44 8.61
C SER A 129 9.22 -15.02 8.81
N LEU A 130 10.44 -14.75 8.34
CA LEU A 130 10.94 -13.37 8.26
C LEU A 130 10.02 -12.58 7.33
N ASP A 131 9.62 -11.38 7.77
CA ASP A 131 8.90 -10.46 6.90
C ASP A 131 9.81 -10.02 5.74
N ILE A 132 9.19 -9.60 4.64
CA ILE A 132 9.91 -9.28 3.41
C ILE A 132 11.00 -8.21 3.58
N ASN A 133 10.80 -7.22 4.46
CA ASN A 133 11.81 -6.18 4.68
C ASN A 133 13.03 -6.79 5.36
N THR A 134 12.81 -7.53 6.44
CA THR A 134 13.88 -8.22 7.18
C THR A 134 14.58 -9.26 6.31
N GLY A 135 13.83 -10.02 5.51
CA GLY A 135 14.39 -10.99 4.56
C GLY A 135 15.30 -10.34 3.51
N ALA A 136 14.90 -9.19 2.94
CA ALA A 136 15.71 -8.47 1.99
C ALA A 136 17.01 -7.91 2.60
N VAL A 137 16.94 -7.36 3.83
CA VAL A 137 18.13 -6.85 4.53
C VAL A 137 19.06 -7.98 4.95
N ALA A 138 18.53 -9.05 5.53
CA ALA A 138 19.32 -10.23 5.88
C ALA A 138 20.01 -10.83 4.65
N GLY A 139 19.30 -10.91 3.52
CA GLY A 139 19.87 -11.33 2.24
C GLY A 139 21.05 -10.45 1.83
N CYS A 140 20.90 -9.12 1.89
CA CYS A 140 21.97 -8.17 1.59
C CYS A 140 23.19 -8.36 2.50
N ILE A 141 22.99 -8.54 3.81
CA ILE A 141 24.07 -8.80 4.78
C ILE A 141 24.83 -10.07 4.40
N LEU A 142 24.10 -11.16 4.12
CA LEU A 142 24.69 -12.47 3.79
C LEU A 142 25.44 -12.45 2.46
N THR A 143 24.95 -11.71 1.46
CA THR A 143 25.60 -11.59 0.15
C THR A 143 26.62 -10.46 0.07
N SER A 144 26.91 -9.78 1.18
CA SER A 144 27.77 -8.59 1.22
C SER A 144 27.33 -7.50 0.22
N THR A 145 26.02 -7.38 0.02
CA THR A 145 25.38 -6.41 -0.88
C THR A 145 24.99 -5.16 -0.10
N GLY A 146 25.34 -3.99 -0.63
CA GLY A 146 25.00 -2.70 -0.02
C GLY A 146 23.60 -2.20 -0.39
N TYR A 147 23.10 -1.19 0.35
CA TYR A 147 21.83 -0.52 0.06
C TYR A 147 21.69 -0.09 -1.41
N THR A 148 22.71 0.56 -1.97
CA THR A 148 22.65 1.08 -3.35
C THR A 148 22.45 -0.03 -4.37
N GLN A 149 23.07 -1.20 -4.16
CA GLN A 149 22.93 -2.34 -5.06
C GLN A 149 21.52 -2.96 -4.96
N LEU A 150 20.94 -3.02 -3.76
CA LEU A 150 19.56 -3.43 -3.58
C LEU A 150 18.60 -2.46 -4.28
N GLU A 151 18.80 -1.16 -4.09
CA GLU A 151 17.99 -0.09 -4.70
C GLU A 151 18.06 -0.14 -6.23
N GLU A 152 19.25 -0.29 -6.81
CA GLU A 152 19.46 -0.44 -8.26
C GLU A 152 18.78 -1.71 -8.79
N SER A 153 18.91 -2.84 -8.08
CA SER A 153 18.30 -4.11 -8.45
C SER A 153 16.77 -4.03 -8.46
N LEU A 154 16.18 -3.44 -7.42
CA LEU A 154 14.72 -3.25 -7.32
C LEU A 154 14.21 -2.24 -8.34
N ALA A 155 14.93 -1.13 -8.56
CA ALA A 155 14.59 -0.14 -9.57
C ALA A 155 14.58 -0.74 -10.98
N ALA A 156 15.53 -1.63 -11.31
CA ALA A 156 15.56 -2.35 -12.58
C ALA A 156 14.32 -3.24 -12.79
N MET A 157 13.72 -3.74 -11.70
CA MET A 157 12.47 -4.50 -11.73
C MET A 157 11.20 -3.62 -11.69
N ASN A 158 11.37 -2.29 -11.61
CA ASN A 158 10.30 -1.32 -11.33
C ASN A 158 9.59 -1.60 -9.98
N ILE A 159 10.35 -2.01 -8.97
CA ILE A 159 9.89 -2.20 -7.60
C ILE A 159 10.44 -1.05 -6.74
N PRO A 160 9.59 -0.27 -6.06
CA PRO A 160 10.06 0.75 -5.12
C PRO A 160 10.90 0.12 -4.00
N CYS A 161 12.06 0.71 -3.71
CA CYS A 161 12.94 0.25 -2.65
C CYS A 161 12.51 0.76 -1.27
N MET A 162 12.98 0.08 -0.22
CA MET A 162 12.92 0.59 1.14
C MET A 162 13.81 1.83 1.28
N SER A 163 13.45 2.76 2.16
CA SER A 163 14.36 3.84 2.52
C SER A 163 15.58 3.33 3.30
N LYS A 164 16.71 4.04 3.20
CA LYS A 164 17.97 3.71 3.90
C LYS A 164 17.77 3.48 5.40
N LYS A 165 16.84 4.20 6.01
CA LYS A 165 16.55 4.06 7.44
C LYS A 165 15.73 2.82 7.77
N ASN A 166 14.79 2.41 6.92
CA ASN A 166 14.09 1.13 7.10
C ASN A 166 15.05 -0.05 6.98
N ILE A 167 16.04 0.02 6.09
CA ILE A 167 17.12 -0.97 6.04
C ILE A 167 17.87 -1.07 7.37
N ARG A 168 18.23 0.07 7.98
CA ARG A 168 18.92 0.10 9.30
C ARG A 168 18.08 -0.44 10.46
N LYS A 169 16.74 -0.40 10.37
CA LYS A 169 15.85 -0.96 11.39
C LYS A 169 15.76 -2.48 11.32
N CYS A 170 15.97 -3.03 10.13
CA CYS A 170 15.89 -4.47 9.83
C CYS A 170 17.26 -5.16 9.82
N ALA A 171 18.36 -4.40 9.97
CA ALA A 171 19.74 -4.89 10.05
C ALA A 171 20.14 -5.09 11.52
#